data_AF-A0A0D3LEI2-F1
#
_entry.id   AF-A0A0D3LEI2-F1
#
_cell.length_a   1.000
_cell.length_b   1.000
_cell.length_c   1.000
_cell.angle_alpha   90.00
_cell.angle_beta   90.00
_cell.angle_gamma   90.00
#
_symmetry.space_group_name_H-M   'P 1'
#
loop_
_entity.id
_entity.type
_entity.pdbx_description
1 polymer ?
#
loop_
_entity_poly.entity_id
_entity_poly.type
_entity_poly.pdbx_seq_one_letter_code
_entity_poly.pdbx_strand_id
1 'polypeptide(L)'
;MKLVLQSISSLAVFLVLLGFHHPLIAGPISREELATKKVYTSFTEALQEPQEVYRLDISGLELKEIPKAIVKLVNLQELDLSHNRLSELAAPIASLQNLEYIDLGYNNFKSIPAGLDELRNLKHLNLKGNKISGFNNSLTKLNRLEALDLAGNELEAISFSKGALTQLKYLNLENNQLASLPDFSPLENLQSLALGHNALTGNVFLKLEQNKNLRHLLLNNNLLRNLDELKEAKVSELKSLEYLNLSANSLTALPAEIEKLSSLKRLDIDQNKLSVLPPELKNLNHLAQLGAADNQFSSFPEQVLDIPQLSSLSLGNNNITALPEQIQQLSGLKNLYLNGTNISGSSPGFKLLGGLDTLDIEGIPLSTEEVMELYLANSPALIYYHDKHNNSSFFLKQLFSDDKEYLSGLLAACDAGEGQSCFDLARFNKRNGLDEAADFYYAKTVLHSEKGGFLNLEASFALAELLEKRLEEPNYLDKDDLDYTRLLSDTIFTAYSNICNLDITDSTAAEVQALSCQKSAQILDSQVRIYKAALSQYTRDVERISGSSPVSATGYADAVKGEMDKKLKLTQLNAKIDKLRQAIEYLQQESSKYTEKAN
;
A
#
# COMPACT_ATOMS: atom_id res chain seq x y z
N MET A 1 38.10 -43.63 -23.28
CA MET A 1 37.52 -42.34 -22.84
C MET A 1 38.57 -41.36 -22.29
N LYS A 2 39.37 -41.71 -21.28
CA LYS A 2 40.45 -40.83 -20.77
C LYS A 2 41.54 -40.49 -21.81
N LEU A 3 41.92 -41.42 -22.69
CA LEU A 3 42.85 -41.15 -23.79
C LEU A 3 42.26 -40.27 -24.92
N VAL A 4 40.93 -40.30 -25.13
CA VAL A 4 40.26 -39.46 -26.13
C VAL A 4 40.17 -38.01 -25.63
N LEU A 5 39.91 -37.81 -24.32
CA LEU A 5 39.92 -36.49 -23.68
C LEU A 5 41.32 -35.84 -23.69
N GLN A 6 42.40 -36.62 -23.53
CA GLN A 6 43.76 -36.09 -23.67
C GLN A 6 44.11 -35.70 -25.12
N SER A 7 43.59 -36.42 -26.11
CA SER A 7 43.82 -36.08 -27.53
C SER A 7 43.12 -34.78 -27.97
N ILE A 8 41.96 -34.46 -27.39
CA ILE A 8 41.21 -33.22 -27.68
C ILE A 8 41.92 -32.01 -27.05
N SER A 9 42.44 -32.14 -25.83
CA SER A 9 43.24 -31.08 -25.21
C SER A 9 44.54 -30.80 -25.96
N SER A 10 45.18 -31.83 -26.52
CA SER A 10 46.38 -31.65 -27.33
C SER A 10 46.08 -31.03 -28.70
N LEU A 11 44.93 -31.32 -29.34
CA LEU A 11 44.56 -30.72 -30.62
C LEU A 11 44.26 -29.21 -30.48
N ALA A 12 43.61 -28.80 -29.40
CA ALA A 12 43.34 -27.39 -29.09
C ALA A 12 44.64 -26.59 -28.85
N VAL A 13 45.61 -27.19 -28.14
CA VAL A 13 46.94 -26.58 -27.93
C VAL A 13 47.77 -26.57 -29.21
N PHE A 14 47.63 -27.58 -30.09
CA PHE A 14 48.33 -27.65 -31.37
C PHE A 14 47.81 -26.63 -32.40
N LEU A 15 46.52 -26.29 -32.35
CA LEU A 15 45.91 -25.24 -33.19
C LEU A 15 46.37 -23.82 -32.78
N VAL A 16 46.59 -23.59 -31.48
CA VAL A 16 47.13 -22.32 -30.95
C VAL A 16 48.58 -22.10 -31.39
N LEU A 17 49.40 -23.15 -31.49
CA LEU A 17 50.80 -23.08 -31.91
C LEU A 17 50.99 -22.89 -33.43
N LEU A 18 49.96 -23.16 -34.25
CA LEU A 18 50.01 -23.02 -35.72
C LEU A 18 49.42 -21.71 -36.26
N GLY A 19 49.08 -20.74 -35.40
CA GLY A 19 48.57 -19.44 -35.84
C GLY A 19 47.13 -19.47 -36.38
N PHE A 20 46.39 -20.58 -36.19
CA PHE A 20 44.96 -20.62 -36.49
C PHE A 20 44.17 -20.05 -35.30
N HIS A 21 44.00 -18.73 -35.26
CA HIS A 21 42.96 -18.10 -34.44
C HIS A 21 41.60 -18.34 -35.09
N HIS A 22 41.07 -19.56 -34.98
CA HIS A 22 39.63 -19.72 -35.02
C HIS A 22 39.11 -19.43 -33.61
N PRO A 23 38.28 -18.41 -33.41
CA PRO A 23 37.68 -18.19 -32.10
C PRO A 23 36.85 -19.44 -31.79
N LEU A 24 37.24 -20.16 -30.74
CA LEU A 24 36.38 -21.16 -30.12
C LEU A 24 35.08 -20.41 -29.79
N ILE A 25 33.98 -20.80 -30.44
CA ILE A 25 32.66 -20.26 -30.13
C ILE A 25 32.39 -20.64 -28.67
N ALA A 26 32.55 -19.68 -27.76
CA ALA A 26 32.18 -19.85 -26.38
C ALA A 26 30.66 -20.09 -26.34
N GLY A 27 30.21 -21.08 -25.56
CA GLY A 27 28.79 -21.27 -25.34
C GLY A 27 28.16 -20.05 -24.62
N PRO A 28 26.82 -20.00 -24.50
CA PRO A 28 26.15 -18.93 -23.77
C PRO A 28 26.66 -18.83 -22.33
N ILE A 29 26.94 -17.61 -21.86
CA ILE A 29 27.28 -17.35 -20.45
C ILE A 29 26.01 -17.35 -19.58
N SER A 30 26.18 -17.43 -18.25
CA SER A 30 25.03 -17.50 -17.32
C SER A 30 24.23 -16.18 -17.31
N ARG A 31 22.98 -16.23 -16.84
CA ARG A 31 22.14 -15.02 -16.73
C ARG A 31 22.77 -13.97 -15.80
N GLU A 32 23.40 -14.41 -14.71
CA GLU A 32 24.07 -13.53 -13.76
C GLU A 32 25.28 -12.84 -14.40
N GLU A 33 26.07 -13.56 -15.20
CA GLU A 33 27.18 -12.96 -15.94
C GLU A 33 26.68 -12.05 -17.05
N LEU A 34 25.65 -12.45 -17.80
CA LEU A 34 25.05 -11.69 -18.89
C LEU A 34 24.50 -10.34 -18.40
N ALA A 35 23.92 -10.30 -17.19
CA ALA A 35 23.46 -9.06 -16.56
C ALA A 35 24.59 -8.04 -16.31
N THR A 36 25.85 -8.49 -16.21
CA THR A 36 27.01 -7.59 -16.06
C THR A 36 27.57 -7.10 -17.39
N LYS A 37 27.18 -7.71 -18.53
CA LYS A 37 27.66 -7.32 -19.86
C LYS A 37 26.99 -6.03 -20.32
N LYS A 38 27.77 -5.22 -21.04
CA LYS A 38 27.32 -3.98 -21.67
C LYS A 38 26.21 -4.25 -22.69
N VAL A 39 25.16 -3.41 -22.67
CA VAL A 39 24.18 -3.34 -23.75
C VAL A 39 24.68 -2.35 -24.78
N TYR A 40 24.93 -2.82 -25.99
CA TYR A 40 25.29 -1.96 -27.11
C TYR A 40 24.03 -1.40 -27.74
N THR A 41 23.94 -0.08 -27.90
CA THR A 41 22.80 0.58 -28.58
C THR A 41 23.10 1.06 -29.99
N SER A 42 24.37 0.89 -30.42
CA SER A 42 24.86 1.27 -31.74
C SER A 42 25.48 0.07 -32.42
N PHE A 43 24.95 -0.29 -33.59
CA PHE A 43 25.50 -1.40 -34.38
C PHE A 43 26.95 -1.12 -34.81
N THR A 44 27.28 0.13 -35.14
CA THR A 44 28.64 0.53 -35.51
C THR A 44 29.62 0.37 -34.35
N GLU A 45 29.19 0.67 -33.12
CA GLU A 45 30.00 0.48 -31.91
C GLU A 45 30.19 -1.00 -31.59
N ALA A 46 29.12 -1.79 -31.67
CA ALA A 46 29.16 -3.24 -31.46
C ALA A 46 30.17 -3.93 -32.40
N LEU A 47 30.31 -3.43 -33.63
CA LEU A 47 31.26 -3.97 -34.61
C LEU A 47 32.73 -3.61 -34.34
N GLN A 48 33.03 -2.69 -33.41
CA GLN A 48 34.41 -2.39 -33.04
C GLN A 48 35.05 -3.54 -32.24
N GLU A 49 34.26 -4.15 -31.34
CA GLU A 49 34.70 -5.26 -30.48
C GLU A 49 33.68 -6.42 -30.50
N PRO A 50 33.47 -7.08 -31.66
CA PRO A 50 32.35 -8.00 -31.87
C PRO A 50 32.39 -9.25 -30.97
N GLN A 51 33.54 -9.57 -30.38
CA GLN A 51 33.69 -10.71 -29.45
C GLN A 51 33.18 -10.38 -28.03
N GLU A 52 33.07 -9.09 -27.68
CA GLU A 52 32.59 -8.64 -26.36
C GLU A 52 31.07 -8.36 -26.34
N VAL A 53 30.40 -8.50 -27.49
CA VAL A 53 28.98 -8.18 -27.65
C VAL A 53 28.12 -9.38 -27.31
N TYR A 54 27.54 -9.37 -26.11
CA TYR A 54 26.56 -10.36 -25.64
C TYR A 54 25.12 -9.82 -25.72
N ARG A 55 24.94 -8.49 -25.69
CA ARG A 55 23.64 -7.83 -25.64
C ARG A 55 23.63 -6.65 -26.61
N LEU A 56 22.71 -6.67 -27.57
CA LEU A 56 22.56 -5.63 -28.59
C LEU A 56 21.11 -5.16 -28.61
N ASP A 57 20.91 -3.86 -28.40
CA ASP A 57 19.64 -3.18 -28.56
C ASP A 57 19.73 -2.23 -29.75
N ILE A 58 19.03 -2.55 -30.82
CA ILE A 58 18.90 -1.69 -32.00
C ILE A 58 17.42 -1.48 -32.32
N SER A 59 16.61 -1.37 -31.25
CA SER A 59 15.21 -1.04 -31.31
C SER A 59 14.98 0.41 -31.76
N GLY A 60 13.82 0.70 -32.37
CA GLY A 60 13.43 2.08 -32.69
C GLY A 60 14.26 2.78 -33.78
N LEU A 61 15.10 2.06 -34.52
CA LEU A 61 16.01 2.62 -35.54
C LEU A 61 15.40 2.65 -36.95
N GLU A 62 14.10 2.40 -37.08
CA GLU A 62 13.36 2.29 -38.35
C GLU A 62 13.93 1.28 -39.35
N LEU A 63 14.62 0.24 -38.87
CA LEU A 63 15.29 -0.75 -39.70
C LEU A 63 14.29 -1.48 -40.59
N LYS A 64 14.56 -1.52 -41.91
CA LYS A 64 13.81 -2.34 -42.87
C LYS A 64 14.40 -3.74 -43.03
N GLU A 65 15.71 -3.86 -42.80
CA GLU A 65 16.45 -5.10 -42.86
C GLU A 65 17.52 -5.13 -41.75
N ILE A 66 17.90 -6.32 -41.31
CA ILE A 66 18.99 -6.51 -40.36
C ILE A 66 20.32 -6.41 -41.12
N PRO A 67 21.31 -5.62 -40.63
CA PRO A 67 22.61 -5.55 -41.28
C PRO A 67 23.29 -6.92 -41.37
N LYS A 68 23.73 -7.31 -42.58
CA LYS A 68 24.39 -8.61 -42.83
C LYS A 68 25.61 -8.85 -41.93
N ALA A 69 26.26 -7.79 -41.47
CA ALA A 69 27.42 -7.87 -40.59
C ALA A 69 27.08 -8.39 -39.17
N ILE A 70 25.80 -8.57 -38.82
CA ILE A 70 25.38 -9.09 -37.50
C ILE A 70 25.98 -10.46 -37.20
N VAL A 71 26.31 -11.23 -38.24
CA VAL A 71 27.01 -12.54 -38.14
C VAL A 71 28.35 -12.48 -37.41
N LYS A 72 28.97 -11.29 -37.31
CA LYS A 72 30.23 -11.10 -36.60
C LYS A 72 30.06 -11.18 -35.08
N LEU A 73 28.84 -10.94 -34.57
CA LEU A 73 28.51 -10.91 -33.14
C LEU A 73 28.22 -12.32 -32.62
N VAL A 74 29.23 -13.20 -32.70
CA VAL A 74 29.07 -14.65 -32.45
C VAL A 74 28.69 -15.01 -31.00
N ASN A 75 28.94 -14.10 -30.05
CA ASN A 75 28.65 -14.28 -28.63
C ASN A 75 27.28 -13.68 -28.22
N LEU A 76 26.51 -13.16 -29.18
CA LEU A 76 25.24 -12.51 -28.89
C LEU A 76 24.24 -13.48 -28.25
N GLN A 77 23.71 -13.09 -27.09
CA GLN A 77 22.70 -13.83 -26.32
C GLN A 77 21.37 -13.08 -26.22
N GLU A 78 21.39 -11.74 -26.18
CA GLU A 78 20.19 -10.89 -26.22
C GLU A 78 20.23 -9.95 -27.42
N LEU A 79 19.17 -9.96 -28.21
CA LEU A 79 18.99 -9.08 -29.35
C LEU A 79 17.62 -8.41 -29.31
N ASP A 80 17.59 -7.10 -29.16
CA ASP A 80 16.39 -6.29 -29.28
C ASP A 80 16.35 -5.60 -30.66
N LEU A 81 15.34 -5.95 -31.44
CA LEU A 81 15.02 -5.41 -32.75
C LEU A 81 13.60 -4.82 -32.77
N SER A 82 13.01 -4.56 -31.60
CA SER A 82 11.64 -4.08 -31.48
C SER A 82 11.46 -2.67 -32.05
N HIS A 83 10.21 -2.28 -32.32
CA HIS A 83 9.88 -0.94 -32.84
C HIS A 83 10.63 -0.54 -34.12
N ASN A 84 10.88 -1.51 -35.00
CA ASN A 84 11.50 -1.28 -36.31
C ASN A 84 10.46 -1.46 -37.44
N ARG A 85 10.91 -1.57 -38.69
CA ARG A 85 10.05 -1.77 -39.87
C ARG A 85 10.31 -3.11 -40.56
N LEU A 86 10.83 -4.10 -39.84
CA LEU A 86 11.22 -5.40 -40.38
C LEU A 86 9.99 -6.18 -40.85
N SER A 87 10.05 -6.74 -42.07
CA SER A 87 9.02 -7.65 -42.58
C SER A 87 9.52 -9.08 -42.77
N GLU A 88 10.83 -9.29 -42.69
CA GLU A 88 11.50 -10.59 -42.81
C GLU A 88 12.75 -10.61 -41.94
N LEU A 89 13.15 -11.81 -41.51
CA LEU A 89 14.47 -12.01 -40.92
C LEU A 89 15.43 -12.42 -42.03
N ALA A 90 16.57 -11.75 -42.10
CA ALA A 90 17.61 -12.12 -43.04
C ALA A 90 18.21 -13.47 -42.64
N ALA A 91 18.49 -14.34 -43.62
CA ALA A 91 19.17 -15.64 -43.43
C ALA A 91 20.41 -15.61 -42.49
N PRO A 92 21.22 -14.54 -42.43
CA PRO A 92 22.36 -14.48 -41.52
C PRO A 92 22.00 -14.57 -40.02
N ILE A 93 20.75 -14.33 -39.60
CA ILE A 93 20.35 -14.46 -38.19
C ILE A 93 20.60 -15.89 -37.67
N ALA A 94 20.47 -16.89 -38.54
CA ALA A 94 20.66 -18.29 -38.19
C ALA A 94 22.09 -18.61 -37.73
N SER A 95 23.08 -17.74 -37.95
CA SER A 95 24.44 -17.95 -37.44
C SER A 95 24.59 -17.65 -35.94
N LEU A 96 23.64 -16.94 -35.33
CA LEU A 96 23.70 -16.50 -33.93
C LEU A 96 23.28 -17.63 -32.98
N GLN A 97 24.10 -18.68 -32.94
CA GLN A 97 23.77 -19.92 -32.23
C GLN A 97 23.71 -19.77 -30.71
N ASN A 98 24.29 -18.71 -30.14
CA ASN A 98 24.23 -18.43 -28.70
C ASN A 98 22.98 -17.65 -28.27
N LEU A 99 22.14 -17.21 -29.22
CA LEU A 99 21.00 -16.34 -28.91
C LEU A 99 19.98 -17.06 -28.01
N GLU A 100 19.69 -16.46 -26.86
CA GLU A 100 18.71 -16.95 -25.88
C GLU A 100 17.45 -16.07 -25.81
N TYR A 101 17.58 -14.78 -26.13
CA TYR A 101 16.49 -13.80 -26.14
C TYR A 101 16.51 -13.03 -27.46
N ILE A 102 15.35 -12.96 -28.13
CA ILE A 102 15.14 -12.07 -29.27
C ILE A 102 13.81 -11.34 -29.15
N ASP A 103 13.87 -10.02 -29.27
CA ASP A 103 12.68 -9.16 -29.36
C ASP A 103 12.48 -8.65 -30.78
N LEU A 104 11.36 -9.02 -31.39
CA LEU A 104 10.91 -8.62 -32.72
C LEU A 104 9.56 -7.87 -32.64
N GLY A 105 9.20 -7.38 -31.46
CA GLY A 105 7.94 -6.71 -31.20
C GLY A 105 7.77 -5.43 -32.02
N TYR A 106 6.54 -5.06 -32.33
CA TYR A 106 6.18 -3.83 -33.05
C TYR A 106 6.96 -3.65 -34.37
N ASN A 107 6.93 -4.68 -35.21
CA ASN A 107 7.50 -4.69 -36.57
C ASN A 107 6.38 -4.93 -37.62
N ASN A 108 6.73 -5.31 -38.85
CA ASN A 108 5.81 -5.53 -39.96
C ASN A 108 5.72 -7.02 -40.39
N PHE A 109 6.00 -7.97 -39.48
CA PHE A 109 5.96 -9.40 -39.82
C PHE A 109 4.52 -9.85 -40.11
N LYS A 110 4.29 -10.44 -41.29
CA LYS A 110 2.97 -11.01 -41.68
C LYS A 110 2.80 -12.49 -41.34
N SER A 111 3.92 -13.15 -41.03
CA SER A 111 4.01 -14.54 -40.62
C SER A 111 5.18 -14.68 -39.67
N ILE A 112 5.23 -15.76 -38.91
CA ILE A 112 6.44 -16.11 -38.15
C ILE A 112 7.62 -16.18 -39.13
N PRO A 113 8.68 -15.38 -38.93
CA PRO A 113 9.74 -15.24 -39.91
C PRO A 113 10.60 -16.52 -40.02
N ALA A 114 10.99 -16.86 -41.25
CA ALA A 114 11.86 -17.98 -41.53
C ALA A 114 13.26 -17.77 -40.89
N GLY A 115 13.92 -18.86 -40.50
CA GLY A 115 15.25 -18.82 -39.88
C GLY A 115 15.23 -18.73 -38.35
N LEU A 116 14.09 -18.38 -37.72
CA LEU A 116 13.94 -18.49 -36.27
C LEU A 116 14.13 -19.92 -35.79
N ASP A 117 13.70 -20.90 -36.57
CA ASP A 117 13.74 -22.32 -36.24
C ASP A 117 15.16 -22.91 -36.19
N GLU A 118 16.17 -22.16 -36.64
CA GLU A 118 17.60 -22.50 -36.52
C GLU A 118 18.25 -21.99 -35.23
N LEU A 119 17.57 -21.12 -34.46
CA LEU A 119 18.06 -20.54 -33.20
C LEU A 119 17.77 -21.50 -32.04
N ARG A 120 18.43 -22.66 -32.01
CA ARG A 120 18.09 -23.77 -31.10
C ARG A 120 18.29 -23.50 -29.61
N ASN A 121 19.03 -22.45 -29.26
CA ASN A 121 19.26 -22.01 -27.88
C ASN A 121 18.23 -20.97 -27.40
N LEU A 122 17.29 -20.56 -28.25
CA LEU A 122 16.32 -19.54 -27.92
C LEU A 122 15.40 -20.01 -26.78
N LYS A 123 15.31 -19.17 -25.75
CA LYS A 123 14.45 -19.34 -24.57
C LYS A 123 13.29 -18.35 -24.57
N HIS A 124 13.48 -17.16 -25.14
CA HIS A 124 12.48 -16.10 -25.16
C HIS A 124 12.35 -15.52 -26.57
N LEU A 125 11.12 -15.49 -27.08
CA LEU A 125 10.78 -14.92 -28.38
C LEU A 125 9.60 -13.97 -28.22
N ASN A 126 9.83 -12.69 -28.50
CA ASN A 126 8.77 -11.68 -28.54
C ASN A 126 8.46 -11.30 -30.00
N LEU A 127 7.22 -11.53 -30.42
CA LEU A 127 6.66 -11.18 -31.73
C LEU A 127 5.41 -10.29 -31.58
N LYS A 128 5.23 -9.65 -30.42
CA LYS A 128 4.09 -8.80 -30.10
C LYS A 128 3.91 -7.67 -31.11
N GLY A 129 2.66 -7.25 -31.39
CA GLY A 129 2.40 -6.04 -32.17
C GLY A 129 2.84 -6.13 -33.62
N ASN A 130 2.75 -7.31 -34.24
CA ASN A 130 3.02 -7.53 -35.65
C ASN A 130 1.70 -7.76 -36.42
N LYS A 131 1.77 -8.28 -37.65
CA LYS A 131 0.61 -8.58 -38.51
C LYS A 131 0.52 -10.07 -38.82
N ILE A 132 0.93 -10.91 -37.87
CA ILE A 132 1.00 -12.36 -38.06
C ILE A 132 -0.42 -12.91 -38.08
N SER A 133 -0.86 -13.39 -39.24
CA SER A 133 -2.19 -13.98 -39.43
C SER A 133 -2.20 -15.51 -39.34
N GLY A 134 -1.04 -16.15 -39.53
CA GLY A 134 -0.90 -17.60 -39.51
C GLY A 134 0.19 -18.08 -38.57
N PHE A 135 -0.13 -19.08 -37.76
CA PHE A 135 0.85 -19.84 -36.98
C PHE A 135 1.40 -21.00 -37.82
N ASN A 136 2.69 -20.96 -38.17
CA ASN A 136 3.36 -22.10 -38.79
C ASN A 136 4.11 -22.92 -37.74
N ASN A 137 4.18 -24.24 -37.96
CA ASN A 137 4.85 -25.16 -37.03
C ASN A 137 6.38 -25.14 -37.16
N SER A 138 7.01 -24.06 -37.64
CA SER A 138 8.48 -23.96 -37.66
C SER A 138 9.04 -23.81 -36.24
N LEU A 139 8.31 -23.13 -35.35
CA LEU A 139 8.67 -22.94 -33.94
C LEU A 139 8.74 -24.25 -33.15
N THR A 140 8.19 -25.37 -33.66
CA THR A 140 8.24 -26.66 -32.98
C THR A 140 9.66 -27.21 -32.85
N LYS A 141 10.64 -26.66 -33.59
CA LYS A 141 12.07 -27.02 -33.44
C LYS A 141 12.72 -26.33 -32.22
N LEU A 142 12.10 -25.29 -31.68
CA LEU A 142 12.63 -24.49 -30.57
C LEU A 142 12.33 -25.15 -29.22
N ASN A 143 12.95 -26.30 -28.99
CA ASN A 143 12.69 -27.15 -27.82
C ASN A 143 13.20 -26.55 -26.50
N ARG A 144 13.89 -25.41 -26.52
CA ARG A 144 14.33 -24.66 -25.33
C ARG A 144 13.48 -23.43 -25.06
N LEU A 145 12.50 -23.13 -25.91
CA LEU A 145 11.66 -21.96 -25.77
C LEU A 145 10.83 -22.07 -24.49
N GLU A 146 10.99 -21.10 -23.59
CA GLU A 146 10.32 -20.98 -22.30
C GLU A 146 9.22 -19.92 -22.35
N ALA A 147 9.39 -18.85 -23.13
CA ALA A 147 8.40 -17.79 -23.30
C ALA A 147 8.21 -17.42 -24.77
N LEU A 148 6.95 -17.30 -25.18
CA LEU A 148 6.52 -16.86 -26.51
C LEU A 148 5.45 -15.79 -26.37
N ASP A 149 5.74 -14.58 -26.83
CA ASP A 149 4.77 -13.49 -26.92
C ASP A 149 4.33 -13.27 -28.38
N LEU A 150 3.05 -13.47 -28.64
CA LEU A 150 2.37 -13.27 -29.92
C LEU A 150 1.21 -12.27 -29.78
N ALA A 151 1.17 -11.48 -28.71
CA ALA A 151 0.07 -10.56 -28.47
C ALA A 151 -0.04 -9.47 -29.53
N GLY A 152 -1.24 -8.95 -29.79
CA GLY A 152 -1.43 -7.86 -30.76
C GLY A 152 -1.05 -8.27 -32.19
N ASN A 153 -1.53 -9.44 -32.63
CA ASN A 153 -1.35 -9.95 -33.98
C ASN A 153 -2.74 -10.23 -34.61
N GLU A 154 -2.76 -10.88 -35.77
CA GLU A 154 -3.98 -11.15 -36.56
C GLU A 154 -4.33 -12.65 -36.56
N LEU A 155 -3.94 -13.40 -35.52
CA LEU A 155 -4.13 -14.85 -35.47
C LEU A 155 -5.61 -15.20 -35.30
N GLU A 156 -6.19 -15.86 -36.31
CA GLU A 156 -7.56 -16.41 -36.25
C GLU A 156 -7.58 -17.84 -35.67
N ALA A 157 -6.51 -18.59 -35.89
CA ALA A 157 -6.33 -19.94 -35.39
C ALA A 157 -4.85 -20.24 -35.13
N ILE A 158 -4.62 -21.18 -34.23
CA ILE A 158 -3.30 -21.71 -33.90
C ILE A 158 -3.41 -23.24 -33.81
N SER A 159 -2.30 -23.95 -33.99
CA SER A 159 -2.24 -25.39 -33.79
C SER A 159 -0.83 -25.76 -33.36
N PHE A 160 -0.70 -26.74 -32.46
CA PHE A 160 0.58 -27.25 -32.02
C PHE A 160 0.74 -28.70 -32.48
N SER A 161 1.84 -29.01 -33.16
CA SER A 161 2.20 -30.40 -33.44
C SER A 161 2.52 -31.13 -32.13
N LYS A 162 2.29 -32.44 -32.11
CA LYS A 162 2.67 -33.29 -30.98
C LYS A 162 4.17 -33.14 -30.66
N GLY A 163 4.50 -32.88 -29.40
CA GLY A 163 5.88 -32.68 -28.94
C GLY A 163 6.48 -31.31 -29.28
N ALA A 164 5.67 -30.35 -29.73
CA ALA A 164 6.10 -28.98 -29.94
C ALA A 164 6.27 -28.24 -28.62
N LEU A 165 7.30 -27.37 -28.54
CA LEU A 165 7.42 -26.35 -27.49
C LEU A 165 7.32 -26.93 -26.06
N THR A 166 7.89 -28.11 -25.82
CA THR A 166 7.72 -28.86 -24.56
C THR A 166 8.27 -28.13 -23.33
N GLN A 167 9.14 -27.13 -23.51
CA GLN A 167 9.70 -26.32 -22.41
C GLN A 167 8.95 -25.00 -22.20
N LEU A 168 7.91 -24.73 -23.00
CA LEU A 168 7.19 -23.46 -22.95
C LEU A 168 6.40 -23.37 -21.65
N LYS A 169 6.68 -22.30 -20.90
CA LYS A 169 6.03 -21.96 -19.63
C LYS A 169 5.07 -20.79 -19.79
N TYR A 170 5.39 -19.86 -20.67
CA TYR A 170 4.62 -18.63 -20.88
C TYR A 170 4.21 -18.50 -22.34
N LEU A 171 2.91 -18.41 -22.58
CA LEU A 171 2.36 -18.15 -23.91
C LEU A 171 1.39 -16.96 -23.83
N ASN A 172 1.72 -15.90 -24.54
CA ASN A 172 0.86 -14.72 -24.66
C ASN A 172 0.25 -14.66 -26.07
N LEU A 173 -1.07 -14.76 -26.14
CA LEU A 173 -1.89 -14.70 -27.36
C LEU A 173 -2.95 -13.58 -27.24
N GLU A 174 -2.78 -12.64 -26.31
CA GLU A 174 -3.72 -11.55 -26.13
C GLU A 174 -3.89 -10.69 -27.38
N ASN A 175 -5.02 -10.02 -27.53
CA ASN A 175 -5.25 -9.09 -28.65
C ASN A 175 -5.02 -9.76 -30.02
N ASN A 176 -5.71 -10.88 -30.25
CA ASN A 176 -5.74 -11.60 -31.52
C ASN A 176 -7.21 -11.81 -31.94
N GLN A 177 -7.45 -12.68 -32.93
CA GLN A 177 -8.78 -12.93 -33.51
C GLN A 177 -9.23 -14.37 -33.26
N LEU A 178 -8.74 -15.01 -32.18
CA LEU A 178 -9.04 -16.41 -31.88
C LEU A 178 -10.51 -16.56 -31.50
N ALA A 179 -11.27 -17.29 -32.32
CA ALA A 179 -12.66 -17.64 -32.04
C ALA A 179 -12.80 -18.94 -31.22
N SER A 180 -11.77 -19.80 -31.27
CA SER A 180 -11.71 -21.06 -30.53
C SER A 180 -10.28 -21.42 -30.16
N LEU A 181 -10.12 -22.25 -29.13
CA LEU A 181 -8.81 -22.71 -28.69
C LEU A 181 -8.34 -23.98 -29.41
N PRO A 182 -7.04 -24.10 -29.71
CA PRO A 182 -6.44 -25.35 -30.19
C PRO A 182 -6.40 -26.40 -29.07
N ASP A 183 -5.93 -27.60 -29.42
CA ASP A 183 -5.43 -28.52 -28.42
C ASP A 183 -4.07 -28.03 -27.87
N PHE A 184 -4.03 -27.74 -26.57
CA PHE A 184 -2.82 -27.35 -25.84
C PHE A 184 -2.09 -28.53 -25.19
N SER A 185 -2.55 -29.77 -25.40
CA SER A 185 -1.91 -30.97 -24.86
C SER A 185 -0.41 -31.11 -25.16
N PRO A 186 0.14 -30.60 -26.29
CA PRO A 186 1.59 -30.64 -26.52
C PRO A 186 2.40 -29.75 -25.57
N LEU A 187 1.79 -28.72 -24.97
CA LEU A 187 2.46 -27.74 -24.11
C LEU A 187 2.43 -28.19 -22.64
N GLU A 188 3.09 -29.31 -22.35
CA GLU A 188 3.00 -30.02 -21.07
C GLU A 188 3.48 -29.17 -19.86
N ASN A 189 4.44 -28.27 -20.08
CA ASN A 189 5.03 -27.42 -19.03
C ASN A 189 4.43 -26.00 -18.97
N LEU A 190 3.31 -25.76 -19.65
CA LEU A 190 2.68 -24.43 -19.67
C LEU A 190 2.22 -24.04 -18.26
N GLN A 191 2.64 -22.84 -17.83
CA GLN A 191 2.36 -22.28 -16.50
C GLN A 191 1.49 -21.02 -16.58
N SER A 192 1.63 -20.24 -17.65
CA SER A 192 0.85 -19.03 -17.87
C SER A 192 0.36 -18.98 -19.31
N LEU A 193 -0.95 -18.79 -19.46
CA LEU A 193 -1.61 -18.65 -20.75
C LEU A 193 -2.47 -17.38 -20.73
N ALA A 194 -2.10 -16.43 -21.58
CA ALA A 194 -2.83 -15.18 -21.75
C ALA A 194 -3.56 -15.19 -23.09
N LEU A 195 -4.88 -15.06 -23.03
CA LEU A 195 -5.83 -15.19 -24.15
C LEU A 195 -6.83 -14.01 -24.17
N GLY A 196 -6.58 -12.98 -23.38
CA GLY A 196 -7.47 -11.83 -23.30
C GLY A 196 -7.60 -11.06 -24.62
N HIS A 197 -8.67 -10.28 -24.79
CA HIS A 197 -8.96 -9.53 -26.02
C HIS A 197 -8.93 -10.42 -27.27
N ASN A 198 -9.74 -11.47 -27.26
CA ASN A 198 -9.97 -12.37 -28.41
C ASN A 198 -11.49 -12.51 -28.64
N ALA A 199 -11.90 -13.45 -29.50
CA ALA A 199 -13.30 -13.74 -29.80
C ALA A 199 -13.73 -15.11 -29.25
N LEU A 200 -13.11 -15.60 -28.17
CA LEU A 200 -13.32 -16.96 -27.69
C LEU A 200 -14.76 -17.17 -27.19
N THR A 201 -15.36 -18.28 -27.61
CA THR A 201 -16.69 -18.70 -27.17
C THR A 201 -16.63 -20.10 -26.57
N GLY A 202 -16.96 -20.25 -25.28
CA GLY A 202 -17.15 -21.54 -24.59
C GLY A 202 -16.02 -22.58 -24.72
N ASN A 203 -16.18 -23.75 -24.10
CA ASN A 203 -15.31 -24.93 -24.26
C ASN A 203 -13.81 -24.71 -23.99
N VAL A 204 -13.43 -23.62 -23.33
CA VAL A 204 -12.02 -23.27 -23.08
C VAL A 204 -11.37 -24.32 -22.19
N PHE A 205 -12.04 -24.72 -21.12
CA PHE A 205 -11.51 -25.67 -20.14
C PHE A 205 -11.36 -27.09 -20.69
N LEU A 206 -12.22 -27.51 -21.62
CA LEU A 206 -12.08 -28.80 -22.32
C LEU A 206 -10.79 -28.90 -23.13
N LYS A 207 -10.26 -27.77 -23.61
CA LYS A 207 -9.01 -27.70 -24.38
C LYS A 207 -7.75 -27.62 -23.52
N LEU A 208 -7.92 -27.43 -22.20
CA LEU A 208 -6.83 -27.20 -21.25
C LEU A 208 -6.66 -28.35 -20.25
N GLU A 209 -7.47 -29.40 -20.31
CA GLU A 209 -7.49 -30.50 -19.32
C GLU A 209 -6.12 -31.18 -19.10
N GLN A 210 -5.24 -31.15 -20.10
CA GLN A 210 -3.91 -31.77 -20.01
C GLN A 210 -2.83 -30.83 -19.46
N ASN A 211 -3.10 -29.53 -19.36
CA ASN A 211 -2.13 -28.52 -18.91
C ASN A 211 -2.12 -28.41 -17.37
N LYS A 212 -1.75 -29.51 -16.69
CA LYS A 212 -1.81 -29.65 -15.22
C LYS A 212 -0.91 -28.68 -14.45
N ASN A 213 0.10 -28.13 -15.13
CA ASN A 213 1.05 -27.17 -14.59
C ASN A 213 0.57 -25.71 -14.71
N LEU A 214 -0.59 -25.46 -15.34
CA LEU A 214 -1.11 -24.12 -15.56
C LEU A 214 -1.46 -23.46 -14.23
N ARG A 215 -0.88 -22.28 -14.00
CA ARG A 215 -1.04 -21.45 -12.80
C ARG A 215 -1.83 -20.18 -13.05
N HIS A 216 -1.67 -19.61 -14.24
CA HIS A 216 -2.33 -18.36 -14.62
C HIS A 216 -3.05 -18.54 -15.95
N LEU A 217 -4.35 -18.24 -15.96
CA LEU A 217 -5.19 -18.28 -17.13
C LEU A 217 -5.93 -16.95 -17.26
N LEU A 218 -5.58 -16.16 -18.28
CA LEU A 218 -6.19 -14.87 -18.55
C LEU A 218 -7.11 -14.99 -19.77
N LEU A 219 -8.41 -14.83 -19.55
CA LEU A 219 -9.49 -14.93 -20.55
C LEU A 219 -10.32 -13.64 -20.62
N ASN A 220 -9.80 -12.54 -20.09
CA ASN A 220 -10.49 -11.26 -20.03
C ASN A 220 -10.84 -10.72 -21.43
N ASN A 221 -11.91 -9.96 -21.60
CA ASN A 221 -12.29 -9.38 -22.90
C ASN A 221 -12.46 -10.46 -24.00
N ASN A 222 -13.33 -11.44 -23.75
CA ASN A 222 -13.73 -12.47 -24.71
C ASN A 222 -15.27 -12.51 -24.83
N LEU A 223 -15.81 -13.54 -25.46
CA LEU A 223 -17.25 -13.70 -25.73
C LEU A 223 -17.86 -14.88 -24.93
N LEU A 224 -17.30 -15.21 -23.76
CA LEU A 224 -17.78 -16.29 -22.91
C LEU A 224 -19.14 -15.94 -22.29
N ARG A 225 -20.13 -16.83 -22.40
CA ARG A 225 -21.51 -16.61 -21.90
C ARG A 225 -21.87 -17.46 -20.68
N ASN A 226 -21.30 -18.64 -20.59
CA ASN A 226 -21.39 -19.55 -19.45
C ASN A 226 -20.10 -20.38 -19.39
N LEU A 227 -19.95 -21.15 -18.32
CA LEU A 227 -18.86 -22.11 -18.13
C LEU A 227 -19.42 -23.53 -17.93
N ASP A 228 -20.56 -23.86 -18.55
CA ASP A 228 -21.23 -25.15 -18.35
C ASP A 228 -20.33 -26.34 -18.72
N GLU A 229 -19.34 -26.14 -19.59
CA GLU A 229 -18.32 -27.12 -19.94
C GLU A 229 -17.52 -27.63 -18.73
N LEU A 230 -17.51 -26.92 -17.59
CA LEU A 230 -16.87 -27.38 -16.35
C LEU A 230 -17.49 -28.67 -15.77
N LYS A 231 -18.73 -29.00 -16.18
CA LYS A 231 -19.39 -30.27 -15.85
C LYS A 231 -18.71 -31.47 -16.49
N GLU A 232 -18.35 -31.30 -17.76
CA GLU A 232 -17.76 -32.35 -18.59
C GLU A 232 -16.23 -32.34 -18.50
N ALA A 233 -15.66 -31.16 -18.30
CA ALA A 233 -14.22 -31.00 -18.25
C ALA A 233 -13.62 -31.74 -17.04
N LYS A 234 -12.48 -32.39 -17.27
CA LYS A 234 -11.59 -32.89 -16.22
C LYS A 234 -10.86 -31.75 -15.52
N VAL A 235 -11.59 -30.69 -15.16
CA VAL A 235 -11.01 -29.46 -14.60
C VAL A 235 -10.33 -29.70 -13.25
N SER A 236 -10.67 -30.78 -12.55
CA SER A 236 -9.95 -31.27 -11.37
C SER A 236 -8.48 -31.62 -11.64
N GLU A 237 -8.06 -31.70 -12.90
CA GLU A 237 -6.66 -31.86 -13.29
C GLU A 237 -5.89 -30.53 -13.31
N LEU A 238 -6.57 -29.37 -13.36
CA LEU A 238 -5.98 -28.03 -13.26
C LEU A 238 -5.62 -27.66 -11.81
N LYS A 239 -4.99 -28.59 -11.09
CA LYS A 239 -4.66 -28.50 -9.66
C LYS A 239 -3.66 -27.40 -9.33
N SER A 240 -2.98 -26.85 -10.34
CA SER A 240 -2.00 -25.78 -10.15
C SER A 240 -2.57 -24.40 -10.41
N LEU A 241 -3.84 -24.27 -10.83
CA LEU A 241 -4.39 -22.98 -11.25
C LEU A 241 -4.59 -22.06 -10.03
N GLU A 242 -3.83 -20.97 -9.99
CA GLU A 242 -3.81 -20.00 -8.88
C GLU A 242 -4.52 -18.69 -9.25
N TYR A 243 -4.55 -18.32 -10.52
CA TYR A 243 -5.19 -17.11 -11.00
C TYR A 243 -6.00 -17.38 -12.25
N LEU A 244 -7.29 -17.05 -12.18
CA LEU A 244 -8.23 -17.11 -13.29
C LEU A 244 -8.84 -15.72 -13.49
N ASN A 245 -8.59 -15.14 -14.66
CA ASN A 245 -9.23 -13.88 -15.06
C ASN A 245 -10.26 -14.14 -16.15
N LEU A 246 -11.51 -13.85 -15.85
CA LEU A 246 -12.70 -13.96 -16.71
C LEU A 246 -13.36 -12.60 -16.91
N SER A 247 -12.70 -11.49 -16.60
CA SER A 247 -13.31 -10.17 -16.63
C SER A 247 -13.73 -9.75 -18.04
N ALA A 248 -14.66 -8.81 -18.16
CA ALA A 248 -15.11 -8.29 -19.46
C ALA A 248 -15.56 -9.41 -20.42
N ASN A 249 -16.43 -10.31 -19.95
CA ASN A 249 -17.07 -11.33 -20.76
C ASN A 249 -18.59 -11.09 -20.76
N SER A 250 -19.39 -12.13 -21.03
CA SER A 250 -20.85 -12.07 -20.96
C SER A 250 -21.42 -13.17 -20.05
N LEU A 251 -20.68 -13.56 -19.01
CA LEU A 251 -21.09 -14.61 -18.08
C LEU A 251 -22.33 -14.20 -17.29
N THR A 252 -23.36 -15.04 -17.30
CA THR A 252 -24.60 -14.81 -16.52
C THR A 252 -24.64 -15.58 -15.20
N ALA A 253 -23.85 -16.65 -15.08
CA ALA A 253 -23.66 -17.41 -13.85
C ALA A 253 -22.29 -18.09 -13.85
N LEU A 254 -21.80 -18.44 -12.65
CA LEU A 254 -20.73 -19.41 -12.47
C LEU A 254 -21.34 -20.77 -12.08
N PRO A 255 -20.88 -21.89 -12.65
CA PRO A 255 -21.37 -23.22 -12.30
C PRO A 255 -20.79 -23.69 -10.96
N ALA A 256 -21.45 -24.64 -10.30
CA ALA A 256 -21.02 -25.23 -9.04
C ALA A 256 -19.61 -25.86 -9.15
N GLU A 257 -19.28 -26.42 -10.31
CA GLU A 257 -18.00 -27.06 -10.60
C GLU A 257 -16.78 -26.12 -10.53
N ILE A 258 -16.97 -24.81 -10.36
CA ILE A 258 -15.88 -23.87 -10.08
C ILE A 258 -15.07 -24.30 -8.84
N GLU A 259 -15.70 -24.97 -7.87
CA GLU A 259 -15.04 -25.50 -6.67
C GLU A 259 -13.90 -26.47 -6.96
N LYS A 260 -13.90 -27.10 -8.14
CA LYS A 260 -12.86 -28.05 -8.54
C LYS A 260 -11.51 -27.37 -8.76
N LEU A 261 -11.48 -26.04 -8.93
CA LEU A 261 -10.26 -25.24 -9.03
C LEU A 261 -9.66 -24.94 -7.64
N SER A 262 -9.41 -25.98 -6.85
CA SER A 262 -9.12 -25.89 -5.40
C SER A 262 -7.88 -25.08 -5.00
N SER A 263 -6.98 -24.79 -5.95
CA SER A 263 -5.75 -24.02 -5.71
C SER A 263 -5.89 -22.55 -6.05
N LEU A 264 -7.07 -22.12 -6.49
CA LEU A 264 -7.31 -20.75 -6.94
C LEU A 264 -7.13 -19.78 -5.77
N LYS A 265 -6.26 -18.79 -5.97
CA LYS A 265 -5.96 -17.71 -5.03
C LYS A 265 -6.62 -16.40 -5.45
N ARG A 266 -6.80 -16.21 -6.76
CA ARG A 266 -7.44 -15.03 -7.33
C ARG A 266 -8.43 -15.41 -8.42
N LEU A 267 -9.62 -14.85 -8.33
CA LEU A 267 -10.67 -14.95 -9.34
C LEU A 267 -11.16 -13.55 -9.71
N ASP A 268 -10.98 -13.16 -10.96
CA ASP A 268 -11.50 -11.88 -11.47
C ASP A 268 -12.66 -12.19 -12.43
N ILE A 269 -13.86 -11.75 -12.07
CA ILE A 269 -15.11 -11.89 -12.83
C ILE A 269 -15.78 -10.52 -13.06
N ASP A 270 -15.00 -9.44 -12.95
CA ASP A 270 -15.46 -8.08 -13.18
C ASP A 270 -16.07 -7.91 -14.58
N GLN A 271 -16.97 -6.94 -14.77
CA GLN A 271 -17.55 -6.60 -16.09
C GLN A 271 -18.20 -7.83 -16.76
N ASN A 272 -19.11 -8.48 -16.04
CA ASN A 272 -19.93 -9.58 -16.55
C ASN A 272 -21.42 -9.27 -16.31
N LYS A 273 -22.28 -10.30 -16.39
CA LYS A 273 -23.73 -10.18 -16.18
C LYS A 273 -24.19 -11.06 -15.02
N LEU A 274 -23.33 -11.25 -14.01
CA LEU A 274 -23.61 -12.11 -12.87
C LEU A 274 -24.56 -11.41 -11.92
N SER A 275 -25.59 -12.12 -11.48
CA SER A 275 -26.52 -11.65 -10.43
C SER A 275 -26.41 -12.46 -9.14
N VAL A 276 -25.72 -13.60 -9.16
CA VAL A 276 -25.55 -14.51 -8.02
C VAL A 276 -24.22 -15.27 -8.15
N LEU A 277 -23.62 -15.62 -7.00
CA LEU A 277 -22.46 -16.52 -6.93
C LEU A 277 -22.91 -17.91 -6.43
N PRO A 278 -22.31 -19.00 -6.93
CA PRO A 278 -22.67 -20.35 -6.49
C PRO A 278 -22.25 -20.60 -5.04
N PRO A 279 -23.05 -21.31 -4.22
CA PRO A 279 -22.70 -21.67 -2.84
C PRO A 279 -21.37 -22.43 -2.70
N GLU A 280 -20.97 -23.15 -3.75
CA GLU A 280 -19.73 -23.93 -3.82
C GLU A 280 -18.46 -23.06 -3.87
N LEU A 281 -18.59 -21.74 -4.07
CA LEU A 281 -17.45 -20.81 -4.09
C LEU A 281 -16.66 -20.83 -2.78
N LYS A 282 -17.33 -21.11 -1.65
CA LYS A 282 -16.69 -21.28 -0.34
C LYS A 282 -15.68 -22.42 -0.26
N ASN A 283 -15.79 -23.40 -1.16
CA ASN A 283 -14.88 -24.55 -1.20
C ASN A 283 -13.51 -24.20 -1.82
N LEU A 284 -13.35 -22.99 -2.38
CA LEU A 284 -12.07 -22.46 -2.82
C LEU A 284 -11.24 -21.96 -1.62
N ASN A 285 -10.72 -22.92 -0.84
CA ASN A 285 -10.06 -22.67 0.45
C ASN A 285 -8.81 -21.76 0.40
N HIS A 286 -8.24 -21.53 -0.79
CA HIS A 286 -7.08 -20.66 -0.98
C HIS A 286 -7.45 -19.30 -1.59
N LEU A 287 -8.73 -19.06 -1.90
CA LEU A 287 -9.17 -17.85 -2.58
C LEU A 287 -9.02 -16.65 -1.64
N ALA A 288 -8.10 -15.76 -2.00
CA ALA A 288 -7.76 -14.58 -1.23
C ALA A 288 -8.23 -13.29 -1.90
N GLN A 289 -8.45 -13.29 -3.22
CA GLN A 289 -8.83 -12.11 -3.99
C GLN A 289 -10.00 -12.46 -4.91
N LEU A 290 -11.09 -11.71 -4.81
CA LEU A 290 -12.26 -11.84 -5.68
C LEU A 290 -12.63 -10.46 -6.27
N GLY A 291 -12.49 -10.33 -7.58
CA GLY A 291 -13.00 -9.20 -8.34
C GLY A 291 -14.38 -9.52 -8.92
N ALA A 292 -15.43 -8.80 -8.53
CA ALA A 292 -16.80 -8.97 -9.03
C ALA A 292 -17.51 -7.62 -9.28
N ALA A 293 -16.74 -6.57 -9.56
CA ALA A 293 -17.25 -5.26 -9.95
C ALA A 293 -17.95 -5.28 -11.31
N ASP A 294 -18.75 -4.26 -11.60
CA ASP A 294 -19.46 -4.09 -12.88
C ASP A 294 -20.27 -5.34 -13.27
N ASN A 295 -21.10 -5.82 -12.34
CA ASN A 295 -21.99 -6.97 -12.54
C ASN A 295 -23.45 -6.55 -12.29
N GLN A 296 -24.34 -7.51 -12.05
CA GLN A 296 -25.78 -7.30 -11.85
C GLN A 296 -26.24 -7.73 -10.45
N PHE A 297 -25.34 -7.69 -9.45
CA PHE A 297 -25.70 -8.03 -8.07
C PHE A 297 -26.65 -6.97 -7.49
N SER A 298 -27.89 -7.37 -7.17
CA SER A 298 -28.90 -6.51 -6.52
C SER A 298 -28.79 -6.53 -4.99
N SER A 299 -28.09 -7.51 -4.43
CA SER A 299 -27.83 -7.67 -3.00
C SER A 299 -26.39 -8.11 -2.80
N PHE A 300 -25.88 -7.92 -1.59
CA PHE A 300 -24.56 -8.43 -1.23
C PHE A 300 -24.53 -9.96 -1.42
N PRO A 301 -23.50 -10.51 -2.09
CA PRO A 301 -23.41 -11.94 -2.33
C PRO A 301 -22.95 -12.67 -1.06
N GLU A 302 -23.89 -13.11 -0.22
CA GLU A 302 -23.60 -13.75 1.08
C GLU A 302 -22.66 -14.96 0.98
N GLN A 303 -22.58 -15.61 -0.18
CA GLN A 303 -21.64 -16.73 -0.42
C GLN A 303 -20.17 -16.35 -0.19
N VAL A 304 -19.81 -15.06 -0.32
CA VAL A 304 -18.43 -14.61 -0.08
C VAL A 304 -18.06 -14.61 1.41
N LEU A 305 -19.06 -14.56 2.30
CA LEU A 305 -18.87 -14.57 3.76
C LEU A 305 -18.26 -15.88 4.26
N ASP A 306 -18.52 -16.97 3.53
CA ASP A 306 -18.05 -18.31 3.85
C ASP A 306 -16.63 -18.60 3.31
N ILE A 307 -15.96 -17.64 2.63
CA ILE A 307 -14.65 -17.85 2.01
C ILE A 307 -13.52 -17.62 3.04
N PRO A 308 -12.79 -18.66 3.49
CA PRO A 308 -11.97 -18.57 4.71
C PRO A 308 -10.75 -17.65 4.63
N GLN A 309 -10.20 -17.44 3.43
CA GLN A 309 -8.94 -16.72 3.21
C GLN A 309 -9.15 -15.38 2.49
N LEU A 310 -10.40 -14.93 2.33
CA LEU A 310 -10.70 -13.74 1.54
C LEU A 310 -10.11 -12.49 2.19
N SER A 311 -9.20 -11.84 1.47
CA SER A 311 -8.44 -10.67 1.90
C SER A 311 -8.75 -9.43 1.06
N SER A 312 -9.25 -9.61 -0.16
CA SER A 312 -9.61 -8.54 -1.07
C SER A 312 -10.90 -8.87 -1.81
N LEU A 313 -11.87 -7.97 -1.76
CA LEU A 313 -13.17 -8.12 -2.41
C LEU A 313 -13.54 -6.84 -3.17
N SER A 314 -13.81 -6.97 -4.47
CA SER A 314 -14.34 -5.88 -5.28
C SER A 314 -15.77 -6.17 -5.70
N LEU A 315 -16.68 -5.26 -5.40
CA LEU A 315 -18.11 -5.32 -5.73
C LEU A 315 -18.60 -3.99 -6.32
N GLY A 316 -17.68 -3.12 -6.75
CA GLY A 316 -18.02 -1.81 -7.31
C GLY A 316 -18.98 -1.88 -8.50
N ASN A 317 -19.69 -0.78 -8.77
CA ASN A 317 -20.62 -0.62 -9.88
C ASN A 317 -21.66 -1.77 -9.98
N ASN A 318 -22.16 -2.22 -8.84
CA ASN A 318 -23.29 -3.14 -8.75
C ASN A 318 -24.52 -2.44 -8.15
N ASN A 319 -25.68 -3.09 -8.22
CA ASN A 319 -26.94 -2.58 -7.66
C ASN A 319 -27.16 -2.98 -6.19
N ILE A 320 -26.09 -3.15 -5.42
CA ILE A 320 -26.15 -3.55 -4.01
C ILE A 320 -26.68 -2.36 -3.18
N THR A 321 -27.71 -2.60 -2.37
CA THR A 321 -28.35 -1.56 -1.55
C THR A 321 -28.06 -1.64 -0.06
N ALA A 322 -27.58 -2.78 0.43
CA ALA A 322 -27.31 -3.00 1.85
C ALA A 322 -26.18 -4.00 2.07
N LEU A 323 -25.42 -3.79 3.14
CA LEU A 323 -24.45 -4.74 3.67
C LEU A 323 -25.06 -5.53 4.83
N PRO A 324 -24.86 -6.86 4.90
CA PRO A 324 -25.37 -7.72 5.96
C PRO A 324 -24.52 -7.59 7.25
N GLU A 325 -25.11 -7.84 8.42
CA GLU A 325 -24.37 -7.84 9.70
C GLU A 325 -23.23 -8.87 9.71
N GLN A 326 -23.42 -9.96 8.98
CA GLN A 326 -22.48 -11.06 8.83
C GLN A 326 -21.17 -10.64 8.15
N ILE A 327 -21.06 -9.43 7.57
CA ILE A 327 -19.81 -8.92 7.02
C ILE A 327 -18.65 -8.91 8.03
N GLN A 328 -18.96 -8.80 9.33
CA GLN A 328 -17.98 -8.93 10.42
C GLN A 328 -17.27 -10.30 10.48
N GLN A 329 -17.83 -11.33 9.82
CA GLN A 329 -17.22 -12.66 9.73
C GLN A 329 -15.95 -12.65 8.85
N LEU A 330 -15.85 -11.69 7.94
CA LEU A 330 -14.69 -11.49 7.07
C LEU A 330 -13.52 -10.83 7.80
N SER A 331 -13.10 -11.38 8.94
CA SER A 331 -12.05 -10.82 9.80
C SER A 331 -10.66 -10.74 9.15
N GLY A 332 -10.44 -11.48 8.06
CA GLY A 332 -9.22 -11.42 7.25
C GLY A 332 -9.26 -10.42 6.09
N LEU A 333 -10.40 -9.75 5.86
CA LEU A 333 -10.57 -8.80 4.77
C LEU A 333 -9.74 -7.55 5.05
N LYS A 334 -8.96 -7.15 4.05
CA LYS A 334 -8.07 -5.98 4.09
C LYS A 334 -8.50 -4.92 3.08
N ASN A 335 -8.93 -5.35 1.90
CA ASN A 335 -9.32 -4.44 0.83
C ASN A 335 -10.77 -4.68 0.43
N LEU A 336 -11.60 -3.64 0.47
CA LEU A 336 -12.99 -3.70 0.09
C LEU A 336 -13.32 -2.55 -0.87
N TYR A 337 -13.77 -2.88 -2.08
CA TYR A 337 -14.16 -1.91 -3.09
C TYR A 337 -15.67 -1.98 -3.35
N LEU A 338 -16.37 -0.90 -3.03
CA LEU A 338 -17.83 -0.73 -3.10
C LEU A 338 -18.21 0.51 -3.94
N ASN A 339 -17.26 1.12 -4.62
CA ASN A 339 -17.46 2.31 -5.45
C ASN A 339 -18.64 2.12 -6.42
N GLY A 340 -19.48 3.14 -6.61
CA GLY A 340 -20.60 3.12 -7.54
C GLY A 340 -21.75 2.19 -7.16
N THR A 341 -21.78 1.67 -5.93
CA THR A 341 -22.94 0.95 -5.39
C THR A 341 -23.98 1.90 -4.79
N ASN A 342 -25.16 1.37 -4.46
CA ASN A 342 -26.27 2.14 -3.86
C ASN A 342 -26.47 1.78 -2.37
N ILE A 343 -25.37 1.44 -1.67
CA ILE A 343 -25.42 1.03 -0.26
C ILE A 343 -25.92 2.20 0.59
N SER A 344 -26.91 1.94 1.44
CA SER A 344 -27.33 2.88 2.47
C SER A 344 -26.42 2.78 3.70
N GLY A 345 -25.98 3.91 4.24
CA GLY A 345 -25.21 3.94 5.50
C GLY A 345 -26.04 3.52 6.73
N SER A 346 -27.37 3.43 6.59
CA SER A 346 -28.24 2.79 7.58
C SER A 346 -28.19 1.26 7.56
N SER A 347 -27.49 0.64 6.60
CA SER A 347 -27.45 -0.82 6.51
C SER A 347 -26.68 -1.44 7.68
N PRO A 348 -27.15 -2.58 8.25
CA PRO A 348 -26.59 -3.13 9.48
C PRO A 348 -25.10 -3.45 9.41
N GLY A 349 -24.62 -3.96 8.28
CA GLY A 349 -23.21 -4.28 8.06
C GLY A 349 -22.31 -3.06 7.91
N PHE A 350 -22.86 -1.89 7.59
CA PHE A 350 -22.08 -0.68 7.32
C PHE A 350 -21.27 -0.23 8.54
N LYS A 351 -21.91 -0.22 9.71
CA LYS A 351 -21.28 0.14 10.99
C LYS A 351 -20.28 -0.89 11.50
N LEU A 352 -20.26 -2.08 10.90
CA LEU A 352 -19.38 -3.18 11.27
C LEU A 352 -18.12 -3.24 10.38
N LEU A 353 -17.99 -2.36 9.39
CA LEU A 353 -16.80 -2.23 8.57
C LEU A 353 -15.66 -1.59 9.38
N GLY A 354 -14.69 -2.38 9.81
CA GLY A 354 -13.51 -1.92 10.54
C GLY A 354 -12.28 -2.77 10.24
N GLY A 355 -11.09 -2.20 10.43
CA GLY A 355 -9.81 -2.91 10.32
C GLY A 355 -9.32 -3.18 8.89
N LEU A 356 -9.88 -2.49 7.88
CA LEU A 356 -9.42 -2.57 6.49
C LEU A 356 -8.09 -1.81 6.30
N ASP A 357 -7.30 -2.19 5.30
CA ASP A 357 -6.16 -1.43 4.77
C ASP A 357 -6.63 -0.44 3.68
N THR A 358 -7.62 -0.85 2.87
CA THR A 358 -8.21 -0.03 1.79
C THR A 358 -9.73 -0.20 1.76
N LEU A 359 -10.46 0.92 1.69
CA LEU A 359 -11.90 0.97 1.50
C LEU A 359 -12.25 1.96 0.40
N ASP A 360 -12.83 1.49 -0.69
CA ASP A 360 -13.31 2.37 -1.77
C ASP A 360 -14.83 2.46 -1.73
N ILE A 361 -15.34 3.67 -1.49
CA ILE A 361 -16.77 3.99 -1.39
C ILE A 361 -17.12 5.14 -2.35
N GLU A 362 -16.30 5.36 -3.38
CA GLU A 362 -16.50 6.43 -4.35
C GLU A 362 -17.88 6.35 -5.00
N GLY A 363 -18.65 7.44 -5.03
CA GLY A 363 -19.95 7.48 -5.71
C GLY A 363 -21.13 6.84 -4.95
N ILE A 364 -20.92 6.30 -3.75
CA ILE A 364 -22.01 5.89 -2.85
C ILE A 364 -22.64 7.16 -2.24
N PRO A 365 -23.99 7.30 -2.23
CA PRO A 365 -24.65 8.49 -1.70
C PRO A 365 -24.70 8.49 -0.16
N LEU A 366 -23.54 8.63 0.48
CA LEU A 366 -23.40 8.67 1.94
C LEU A 366 -23.45 10.12 2.46
N SER A 367 -23.92 10.30 3.68
CA SER A 367 -23.79 11.57 4.40
C SER A 367 -22.35 11.78 4.89
N THR A 368 -21.98 13.03 5.18
CA THR A 368 -20.68 13.36 5.78
C THR A 368 -20.45 12.59 7.09
N GLU A 369 -21.49 12.43 7.91
CA GLU A 369 -21.43 11.71 9.18
C GLU A 369 -21.12 10.21 8.97
N GLU A 370 -21.78 9.57 7.99
CA GLU A 370 -21.56 8.16 7.66
C GLU A 370 -20.14 7.90 7.13
N VAL A 371 -19.61 8.81 6.30
CA VAL A 371 -18.22 8.74 5.81
C VAL A 371 -17.23 8.88 6.97
N MET A 372 -17.53 9.75 7.94
CA MET A 372 -16.70 9.96 9.12
C MET A 372 -16.70 8.75 10.08
N GLU A 373 -17.85 8.10 10.28
CA GLU A 373 -17.93 6.84 11.04
C GLU A 373 -16.98 5.78 10.41
N LEU A 374 -17.02 5.61 9.08
CA LEU A 374 -16.15 4.68 8.37
C LEU A 374 -14.67 5.02 8.49
N TYR A 375 -14.32 6.31 8.40
CA TYR A 375 -12.95 6.77 8.56
C TYR A 375 -12.39 6.45 9.94
N LEU A 376 -13.16 6.72 11.00
CA LEU A 376 -12.76 6.41 12.37
C LEU A 376 -12.63 4.90 12.61
N ALA A 377 -13.48 4.08 11.98
CA ALA A 377 -13.47 2.62 12.12
C ALA A 377 -12.31 1.93 11.37
N ASN A 378 -11.79 2.53 10.29
CA ASN A 378 -10.79 1.92 9.43
C ASN A 378 -9.41 2.60 9.46
N SER A 379 -9.22 3.74 10.12
CA SER A 379 -7.90 4.41 10.21
C SER A 379 -6.78 3.47 10.71
N PRO A 380 -5.62 3.39 10.01
CA PRO A 380 -5.13 4.33 8.99
C PRO A 380 -5.45 3.93 7.53
N ALA A 381 -6.51 3.16 7.26
CA ALA A 381 -6.89 2.74 5.91
C ALA A 381 -6.88 3.88 4.89
N LEU A 382 -6.53 3.54 3.66
CA LEU A 382 -6.77 4.38 2.50
C LEU A 382 -8.26 4.31 2.16
N ILE A 383 -8.98 5.41 2.40
CA ILE A 383 -10.39 5.53 2.03
C ILE A 383 -10.53 6.41 0.79
N TYR A 384 -11.09 5.86 -0.27
CA TYR A 384 -11.41 6.57 -1.51
C TYR A 384 -12.89 6.98 -1.49
N TYR A 385 -13.17 8.27 -1.66
CA TYR A 385 -14.52 8.84 -1.64
C TYR A 385 -14.62 10.06 -2.58
N HIS A 386 -15.75 10.20 -3.27
CA HIS A 386 -16.07 11.36 -4.09
C HIS A 386 -17.47 11.86 -3.73
N ASP A 387 -17.56 13.10 -3.24
CA ASP A 387 -18.83 13.77 -3.00
C ASP A 387 -19.40 14.28 -4.34
N LYS A 388 -20.69 14.02 -4.60
CA LYS A 388 -21.41 14.54 -5.78
C LYS A 388 -21.43 16.08 -5.82
N HIS A 389 -21.07 16.76 -4.73
CA HIS A 389 -21.04 18.20 -4.63
C HIS A 389 -19.68 18.88 -4.89
N ASN A 390 -18.56 18.15 -5.05
CA ASN A 390 -17.26 18.74 -5.37
C ASN A 390 -16.46 17.89 -6.38
N ASN A 391 -16.09 18.50 -7.50
CA ASN A 391 -15.59 17.84 -8.71
C ASN A 391 -14.09 17.46 -8.65
N SER A 392 -13.64 16.88 -7.54
CA SER A 392 -12.25 16.45 -7.36
C SER A 392 -12.19 15.30 -6.36
N SER A 393 -11.65 14.15 -6.80
CA SER A 393 -11.24 13.01 -5.95
C SER A 393 -10.50 13.52 -4.72
N PHE A 394 -11.18 13.56 -3.58
CA PHE A 394 -10.64 14.13 -2.36
C PHE A 394 -9.93 13.02 -1.60
N PHE A 395 -8.61 13.10 -1.49
CA PHE A 395 -7.89 12.30 -0.50
C PHE A 395 -8.36 12.79 0.87
N LEU A 396 -8.98 11.94 1.70
CA LEU A 396 -9.49 12.35 3.02
C LEU A 396 -8.41 13.02 3.89
N LYS A 397 -7.12 12.67 3.72
CA LYS A 397 -5.97 13.37 4.32
C LYS A 397 -5.94 14.89 4.08
N GLN A 398 -6.46 15.34 2.94
CA GLN A 398 -6.51 16.75 2.55
C GLN A 398 -7.83 17.40 3.02
N LEU A 399 -8.90 16.61 3.21
CA LEU A 399 -10.20 17.11 3.71
C LEU A 399 -10.05 17.57 5.16
N PHE A 400 -9.21 16.85 5.91
CA PHE A 400 -8.82 17.20 7.27
C PHE A 400 -7.81 18.36 7.38
N SER A 401 -7.14 18.79 6.29
CA SER A 401 -6.29 19.98 6.32
C SER A 401 -7.05 21.27 6.00
N ASP A 402 -8.14 21.17 5.22
CA ASP A 402 -8.79 22.34 4.63
C ASP A 402 -10.20 22.62 5.19
N ASP A 403 -10.89 21.62 5.78
CA ASP A 403 -12.27 21.79 6.24
C ASP A 403 -12.37 22.24 7.71
N LYS A 404 -12.09 23.53 7.91
CA LYS A 404 -12.23 24.21 9.22
C LYS A 404 -13.66 24.18 9.75
N GLU A 405 -14.66 24.02 8.89
CA GLU A 405 -16.07 24.16 9.27
C GLU A 405 -16.61 22.89 9.96
N TYR A 406 -16.24 21.70 9.49
CA TYR A 406 -16.58 20.43 10.16
C TYR A 406 -15.80 20.22 11.47
N LEU A 407 -14.50 20.53 11.48
CA LEU A 407 -13.72 20.56 12.73
C LEU A 407 -14.31 21.58 13.72
N SER A 408 -14.80 22.73 13.23
CA SER A 408 -15.51 23.71 14.08
C SER A 408 -16.89 23.23 14.53
N GLY A 409 -17.57 22.37 13.75
CA GLY A 409 -18.84 21.74 14.10
C GLY A 409 -18.70 20.66 15.16
N LEU A 410 -17.69 19.80 15.06
CA LEU A 410 -17.29 18.86 16.12
C LEU A 410 -16.82 19.61 17.38
N LEU A 411 -16.09 20.72 17.21
CA LEU A 411 -15.70 21.60 18.30
C LEU A 411 -16.92 22.26 18.96
N ALA A 412 -17.90 22.73 18.18
CA ALA A 412 -19.12 23.37 18.67
C ALA A 412 -20.08 22.37 19.34
N ALA A 413 -20.23 21.16 18.80
CA ALA A 413 -20.99 20.07 19.40
C ALA A 413 -20.32 19.56 20.69
N CYS A 414 -18.99 19.53 20.71
CA CYS A 414 -18.22 19.24 21.90
C CYS A 414 -18.33 20.37 22.97
N ASP A 415 -18.28 21.64 22.55
CA ASP A 415 -18.54 22.82 23.40
C ASP A 415 -19.99 22.86 23.89
N ALA A 416 -20.93 22.20 23.21
CA ALA A 416 -22.33 22.04 23.59
C ALA A 416 -22.60 20.82 24.53
N GLY A 417 -21.58 20.02 24.85
CA GLY A 417 -21.68 18.92 25.82
C GLY A 417 -22.02 17.54 25.24
N GLU A 418 -21.92 17.34 23.93
CA GLU A 418 -22.12 16.02 23.31
C GLU A 418 -20.86 15.15 23.46
N GLY A 419 -20.84 14.33 24.51
CA GLY A 419 -19.64 13.60 24.95
C GLY A 419 -19.04 12.64 23.91
N GLN A 420 -19.85 12.05 23.02
CA GLN A 420 -19.37 11.14 21.98
C GLN A 420 -18.55 11.89 20.91
N SER A 421 -19.05 13.04 20.46
CA SER A 421 -18.39 13.95 19.52
C SER A 421 -17.02 14.44 20.03
N CYS A 422 -16.90 14.64 21.35
CA CYS A 422 -15.63 15.00 22.01
C CYS A 422 -14.62 13.84 22.05
N PHE A 423 -15.07 12.60 22.32
CA PHE A 423 -14.20 11.43 22.34
C PHE A 423 -13.62 11.12 20.96
N ASP A 424 -14.43 11.31 19.92
CA ASP A 424 -14.04 11.06 18.54
C ASP A 424 -13.05 12.14 18.03
N LEU A 425 -13.21 13.41 18.45
CA LEU A 425 -12.26 14.50 18.18
C LEU A 425 -10.91 14.30 18.89
N ALA A 426 -10.91 13.87 20.16
CA ALA A 426 -9.69 13.59 20.92
C ALA A 426 -8.90 12.39 20.36
N ARG A 427 -9.62 11.34 19.94
CA ARG A 427 -9.04 10.15 19.30
C ARG A 427 -8.44 10.49 17.93
N PHE A 428 -9.09 11.37 17.17
CA PHE A 428 -8.60 11.91 15.90
C PHE A 428 -7.27 12.69 16.08
N ASN A 429 -7.18 13.61 17.05
CA ASN A 429 -5.98 14.43 17.26
C ASN A 429 -4.77 13.60 17.73
N LYS A 430 -4.97 12.70 18.70
CA LYS A 430 -3.90 11.83 19.25
C LYS A 430 -3.32 10.86 18.21
N ARG A 431 -4.13 10.40 17.26
CA ARG A 431 -3.70 9.42 16.23
C ARG A 431 -3.00 10.06 15.02
N ASN A 432 -3.10 11.38 14.85
CA ASN A 432 -2.44 12.14 13.79
C ASN A 432 -1.18 12.92 14.27
N GLY A 433 -0.71 12.67 15.49
CA GLY A 433 0.49 13.33 16.05
C GLY A 433 0.30 14.82 16.37
N LEU A 434 -0.96 15.26 16.56
CA LEU A 434 -1.32 16.62 16.96
C LEU A 434 -1.37 16.72 18.50
N ASP A 435 -0.26 16.38 19.16
CA ASP A 435 -0.18 16.15 20.60
C ASP A 435 -0.47 17.41 21.45
N GLU A 436 -0.09 18.60 20.97
CA GLU A 436 -0.30 19.87 21.71
C GLU A 436 -1.78 20.28 21.81
N ALA A 437 -2.58 20.01 20.78
CA ALA A 437 -4.01 20.34 20.77
C ALA A 437 -4.85 19.25 21.48
N ALA A 438 -4.42 17.98 21.40
CA ALA A 438 -5.11 16.86 22.04
C ALA A 438 -5.10 16.97 23.57
N ASP A 439 -3.95 17.30 24.16
CA ASP A 439 -3.81 17.48 25.62
C ASP A 439 -4.58 18.72 26.11
N PHE A 440 -4.57 19.81 25.33
CA PHE A 440 -5.27 21.06 25.63
C PHE A 440 -6.80 20.89 25.68
N TYR A 441 -7.38 20.20 24.69
CA TYR A 441 -8.83 19.97 24.66
C TYR A 441 -9.25 18.88 25.65
N TYR A 442 -8.47 17.81 25.84
CA TYR A 442 -8.76 16.79 26.85
C TYR A 442 -8.76 17.37 28.28
N ALA A 443 -7.80 18.24 28.62
CA ALA A 443 -7.75 18.93 29.92
C ALA A 443 -8.92 19.92 30.11
N LYS A 444 -9.33 20.63 29.04
CA LYS A 444 -10.46 21.56 29.08
C LYS A 444 -11.81 20.83 29.28
N THR A 445 -11.98 19.65 28.69
CA THR A 445 -13.21 18.84 28.80
C THR A 445 -13.37 18.21 30.19
N VAL A 446 -12.29 17.69 30.80
CA VAL A 446 -12.35 17.11 32.17
C VAL A 446 -12.75 18.16 33.23
N LEU A 447 -12.48 19.44 32.98
CA LEU A 447 -12.75 20.54 33.92
C LEU A 447 -14.09 21.25 33.67
N HIS A 448 -14.75 21.08 32.52
CA HIS A 448 -16.02 21.77 32.20
C HIS A 448 -17.27 20.88 32.29
N SER A 449 -17.15 19.54 32.37
CA SER A 449 -18.25 18.65 32.76
C SER A 449 -18.30 18.53 34.29
N GLU A 450 -19.20 19.12 35.08
CA GLU A 450 -20.42 19.86 34.84
C GLU A 450 -20.63 20.86 36.00
N LYS A 451 -21.62 21.74 35.85
CA LYS A 451 -22.35 22.27 37.02
C LYS A 451 -22.92 21.09 37.84
N GLY A 452 -22.17 20.66 38.85
CA GLY A 452 -22.67 19.82 39.94
C GLY A 452 -22.47 18.32 39.74
N GLY A 453 -21.41 17.78 40.31
CA GLY A 453 -21.26 16.33 40.47
C GLY A 453 -19.81 15.98 40.75
N PHE A 454 -19.58 15.26 41.85
CA PHE A 454 -18.27 14.81 42.34
C PHE A 454 -17.27 14.48 41.23
N LEU A 455 -16.10 15.10 41.28
CA LEU A 455 -14.93 14.61 40.55
C LEU A 455 -14.74 13.12 40.85
N ASN A 456 -14.50 12.31 39.82
CA ASN A 456 -13.79 11.06 40.06
C ASN A 456 -12.38 11.45 40.52
N LEU A 457 -12.12 11.36 41.83
CA LEU A 457 -10.83 11.73 42.43
C LEU A 457 -9.66 11.09 41.66
N GLU A 458 -9.83 9.87 41.14
CA GLU A 458 -8.81 9.16 40.35
C GLU A 458 -8.43 9.89 39.06
N ALA A 459 -9.39 10.51 38.35
CA ALA A 459 -9.12 11.23 37.11
C ALA A 459 -8.35 12.53 37.36
N SER A 460 -8.66 13.20 38.48
CA SER A 460 -7.91 14.38 38.93
C SER A 460 -6.50 14.00 39.39
N PHE A 461 -6.35 12.88 40.10
CA PHE A 461 -5.05 12.35 40.51
C PHE A 461 -4.18 11.91 39.33
N ALA A 462 -4.74 11.21 38.36
CA ALA A 462 -4.02 10.77 37.16
C ALA A 462 -3.54 11.97 36.31
N LEU A 463 -4.35 13.03 36.22
CA LEU A 463 -3.96 14.26 35.54
C LEU A 463 -2.84 15.00 36.29
N ALA A 464 -2.91 15.10 37.62
CA ALA A 464 -1.87 15.72 38.44
C ALA A 464 -0.52 14.98 38.33
N GLU A 465 -0.54 13.65 38.34
CA GLU A 465 0.66 12.80 38.25
C GLU A 465 1.34 12.88 36.88
N LEU A 466 0.54 12.99 35.81
CA LEU A 466 1.03 13.17 34.44
C LEU A 466 1.69 14.55 34.24
N LEU A 467 1.19 15.56 34.96
CA LEU A 467 1.72 16.91 34.93
C LEU A 467 2.97 17.09 35.81
N GLU A 468 3.03 16.47 36.99
CA GLU A 468 4.26 16.40 37.81
C GLU A 468 5.42 15.80 37.00
N LYS A 469 5.17 14.73 36.24
CA LYS A 469 6.17 14.05 35.42
C LYS A 469 6.71 14.93 34.28
N ARG A 470 5.88 15.83 33.73
CA ARG A 470 6.25 16.77 32.66
C ARG A 470 6.99 18.01 33.22
N LEU A 471 6.73 18.38 34.48
CA LEU A 471 7.42 19.49 35.18
C LEU A 471 8.82 19.11 35.68
N GLU A 472 9.15 17.81 35.75
CA GLU A 472 10.48 17.29 36.11
C GLU A 472 11.46 17.21 34.91
N GLU A 473 10.99 17.46 33.68
CA GLU A 473 11.86 17.44 32.50
C GLU A 473 12.76 18.70 32.43
N PRO A 474 14.10 18.56 32.45
CA PRO A 474 15.02 19.65 32.78
C PRO A 474 15.27 20.66 31.64
N ASN A 475 14.64 20.48 30.48
CA ASN A 475 14.85 21.31 29.30
C ASN A 475 13.48 21.78 28.80
N TYR A 476 13.40 23.05 28.42
CA TYR A 476 12.23 23.79 27.90
C TYR A 476 11.57 24.72 28.92
N LEU A 477 12.01 25.98 28.87
CA LEU A 477 11.30 27.12 29.41
C LEU A 477 11.40 28.25 28.38
N ASP A 478 10.64 28.15 27.28
CA ASP A 478 10.32 29.35 26.49
C ASP A 478 9.24 30.16 27.23
N LYS A 479 9.09 31.42 26.85
CA LYS A 479 8.17 32.40 27.45
C LYS A 479 6.70 31.96 27.37
N ASP A 480 6.34 31.21 26.33
CA ASP A 480 4.99 30.66 26.14
C ASP A 480 4.71 29.47 27.08
N ASP A 481 5.75 28.69 27.43
CA ASP A 481 5.66 27.59 28.40
C ASP A 481 5.45 28.09 29.83
N LEU A 482 5.94 29.30 30.16
CA LEU A 482 5.80 29.87 31.50
C LEU A 482 4.35 30.34 31.77
N ASP A 483 3.70 30.92 30.76
CA ASP A 483 2.29 31.29 30.83
C ASP A 483 1.38 30.04 30.78
N TYR A 484 1.78 29.00 30.03
CA TYR A 484 1.12 27.69 30.03
C TYR A 484 1.20 26.98 31.39
N THR A 485 2.40 26.89 31.96
CA THR A 485 2.66 26.31 33.28
C THR A 485 1.93 27.07 34.38
N ARG A 486 1.87 28.41 34.28
CA ARG A 486 1.11 29.26 35.20
C ARG A 486 -0.39 29.01 35.12
N LEU A 487 -0.97 29.04 33.91
CA LEU A 487 -2.41 28.85 33.71
C LEU A 487 -2.86 27.47 34.19
N LEU A 488 -2.06 26.45 33.92
CA LEU A 488 -2.31 25.08 34.34
C LEU A 488 -2.20 24.92 35.86
N SER A 489 -1.17 25.52 36.47
CA SER A 489 -1.01 25.51 37.93
C SER A 489 -2.09 26.30 38.68
N ASP A 490 -2.54 27.44 38.15
CA ASP A 490 -3.63 28.25 38.72
C ASP A 490 -4.97 27.46 38.66
N THR A 491 -5.17 26.69 37.59
CA THR A 491 -6.36 25.86 37.37
C THR A 491 -6.41 24.67 38.33
N ILE A 492 -5.28 23.99 38.52
CA ILE A 492 -5.16 22.85 39.44
C ILE A 492 -5.25 23.29 40.90
N PHE A 493 -4.63 24.43 41.25
CA PHE A 493 -4.76 25.03 42.57
C PHE A 493 -6.22 25.37 42.89
N THR A 494 -6.96 25.93 41.93
CA THR A 494 -8.39 26.25 42.10
C THR A 494 -9.21 24.98 42.36
N ALA A 495 -8.94 23.89 41.65
CA ALA A 495 -9.64 22.62 41.83
C ALA A 495 -9.43 22.02 43.23
N TYR A 496 -8.19 21.97 43.72
CA TYR A 496 -7.91 21.39 45.04
C TYR A 496 -8.15 22.34 46.22
N SER A 497 -8.03 23.66 46.05
CA SER A 497 -8.40 24.67 47.06
C SER A 497 -9.90 24.65 47.33
N ASN A 498 -10.72 24.38 46.32
CA ASN A 498 -12.16 24.20 46.50
C ASN A 498 -12.46 22.97 47.37
N ILE A 499 -11.69 21.88 47.24
CA ILE A 499 -11.85 20.67 48.06
C ILE A 499 -11.36 20.89 49.50
N CYS A 500 -10.26 21.63 49.67
CA CYS A 500 -9.66 21.97 50.98
C CYS A 500 -10.54 22.94 51.82
N ASN A 501 -11.38 23.76 51.17
CA ASN A 501 -12.26 24.73 51.82
C ASN A 501 -13.72 24.27 52.03
N LEU A 502 -14.06 23.02 51.73
CA LEU A 502 -15.42 22.49 51.96
C LEU A 502 -15.65 22.26 53.46
N ASP A 503 -16.78 22.71 54.00
CA ASP A 503 -17.14 22.46 55.40
C ASP A 503 -17.84 21.09 55.50
N ILE A 504 -17.08 20.02 55.79
CA ILE A 504 -17.61 18.65 55.80
C ILE A 504 -17.51 18.05 57.22
N THR A 505 -18.60 17.44 57.67
CA THR A 505 -18.84 17.02 59.06
C THR A 505 -18.52 15.56 59.37
N ASP A 506 -17.95 14.81 58.42
CA ASP A 506 -17.73 13.36 58.51
C ASP A 506 -16.22 13.00 58.56
N SER A 507 -15.84 11.97 59.32
CA SER A 507 -14.41 11.67 59.60
C SER A 507 -13.64 11.12 58.39
N THR A 508 -14.31 10.37 57.51
CA THR A 508 -13.75 9.91 56.22
C THR A 508 -13.56 11.05 55.23
N ALA A 509 -14.35 12.12 55.34
CA ALA A 509 -14.16 13.32 54.53
C ALA A 509 -12.96 14.16 55.01
N ALA A 510 -12.63 14.12 56.31
CA ALA A 510 -11.48 14.83 56.86
C ALA A 510 -10.13 14.28 56.35
N GLU A 511 -10.00 12.95 56.15
CA GLU A 511 -8.80 12.35 55.54
C GLU A 511 -8.61 12.78 54.09
N VAL A 512 -9.70 12.81 53.31
CA VAL A 512 -9.68 13.25 51.91
C VAL A 512 -9.36 14.75 51.81
N GLN A 513 -9.87 15.56 52.74
CA GLN A 513 -9.54 16.98 52.84
C GLN A 513 -8.07 17.20 53.19
N ALA A 514 -7.54 16.48 54.18
CA ALA A 514 -6.13 16.54 54.54
C ALA A 514 -5.23 16.19 53.35
N LEU A 515 -5.51 15.08 52.66
CA LEU A 515 -4.75 14.64 51.49
C LEU A 515 -4.84 15.65 50.33
N SER A 516 -6.01 16.24 50.12
CA SER A 516 -6.23 17.29 49.11
C SER A 516 -5.44 18.56 49.42
N CYS A 517 -5.45 19.04 50.67
CA CYS A 517 -4.66 20.19 51.09
C CYS A 517 -3.15 19.91 50.98
N GLN A 518 -2.70 18.70 51.33
CA GLN A 518 -1.30 18.28 51.21
C GLN A 518 -0.83 18.25 49.74
N LYS A 519 -1.63 17.66 48.85
CA LYS A 519 -1.35 17.61 47.41
C LYS A 519 -1.39 19.01 46.76
N SER A 520 -2.31 19.88 47.18
CA SER A 520 -2.32 21.29 46.77
C SER A 520 -1.01 22.00 47.10
N ALA A 521 -0.51 21.79 48.32
CA ALA A 521 0.75 22.37 48.78
C ALA A 521 1.96 21.85 47.97
N GLN A 522 1.97 20.56 47.60
CA GLN A 522 3.01 19.97 46.76
C GLN A 522 3.04 20.57 45.35
N ILE A 523 1.88 20.82 44.75
CA ILE A 523 1.75 21.40 43.42
C ILE A 523 2.23 22.87 43.42
N LEU A 524 1.85 23.64 44.43
CA LEU A 524 2.36 25.00 44.61
C LEU A 524 3.88 25.03 44.87
N ASP A 525 4.44 24.06 45.60
CA ASP A 525 5.88 23.97 45.81
C ASP A 525 6.65 23.68 44.51
N SER A 526 6.10 22.82 43.64
CA SER A 526 6.60 22.61 42.29
C SER A 526 6.56 23.90 41.45
N GLN A 527 5.47 24.67 41.53
CA GLN A 527 5.37 25.99 40.86
C GLN A 527 6.43 26.98 41.39
N VAL A 528 6.69 26.98 42.72
CA VAL A 528 7.75 27.79 43.33
C VAL A 528 9.15 27.37 42.83
N ARG A 529 9.41 26.07 42.65
CA ARG A 529 10.68 25.58 42.09
C ARG A 529 10.91 26.08 40.66
N ILE A 530 9.88 26.09 39.82
CA ILE A 530 9.94 26.60 38.45
C ILE A 530 10.17 28.11 38.43
N TYR A 531 9.43 28.87 39.24
CA TYR A 531 9.68 30.32 39.34
C TYR A 531 11.05 30.65 39.90
N LYS A 532 11.62 29.84 40.81
CA LYS A 532 13.02 29.98 41.25
C LYS A 532 14.01 29.68 40.12
N ALA A 533 13.79 28.66 39.31
CA ALA A 533 14.64 28.35 38.16
C ALA A 533 14.62 29.50 37.13
N ALA A 534 13.43 30.02 36.83
CA ALA A 534 13.26 31.20 35.98
C ALA A 534 13.94 32.43 36.60
N LEU A 535 13.82 32.65 37.91
CA LEU A 535 14.49 33.73 38.64
C LEU A 535 16.02 33.60 38.55
N SER A 536 16.58 32.41 38.72
CA SER A 536 18.01 32.15 38.57
C SER A 536 18.49 32.43 37.15
N GLN A 537 17.70 32.06 36.13
CA GLN A 537 18.01 32.36 34.73
C GLN A 537 17.96 33.87 34.46
N TYR A 538 16.92 34.57 34.90
CA TYR A 538 16.79 36.02 34.74
C TYR A 538 17.89 36.78 35.51
N THR A 539 18.30 36.31 36.68
CA THR A 539 19.43 36.88 37.43
C THR A 539 20.73 36.78 36.63
N ARG A 540 21.04 35.60 36.06
CA ARG A 540 22.22 35.40 35.19
C ARG A 540 22.20 36.30 33.96
N ASP A 541 21.03 36.51 33.37
CA ASP A 541 20.87 37.38 32.20
C ASP A 541 21.06 38.86 32.55
N VAL A 542 20.66 39.30 33.75
CA VAL A 542 20.88 40.68 34.24
C VAL A 542 22.35 40.91 34.58
N GLU A 543 23.02 39.95 35.21
CA GLU A 543 24.47 39.97 35.49
C GLU A 543 25.30 40.03 34.20
N ARG A 544 24.88 39.30 33.15
CA ARG A 544 25.52 39.31 31.84
C ARG A 544 25.39 40.67 31.12
N ILE A 545 24.29 41.39 31.31
CA ILE A 545 24.07 42.72 30.74
C ILE A 545 24.90 43.77 31.49
N SER A 546 24.94 43.70 32.82
CA SER A 546 25.67 44.64 33.67
C SER A 546 27.20 44.49 33.59
N GLY A 547 27.72 43.33 33.15
CA GLY A 547 29.14 43.10 32.86
C GLY A 547 29.62 43.56 31.47
N SER A 548 28.73 44.05 30.61
CA SER A 548 29.07 44.48 29.24
C SER A 548 29.23 46.01 29.15
N SER A 549 30.40 46.51 28.73
CA SER A 549 30.60 47.97 28.49
C SER A 549 29.97 48.38 27.16
N PRO A 550 28.97 49.30 27.14
CA PRO A 550 28.30 49.70 25.90
C PRO A 550 29.19 50.59 25.01
N VAL A 551 29.13 50.39 23.70
CA VAL A 551 29.99 51.07 22.69
C VAL A 551 29.44 52.44 22.25
N SER A 552 28.26 52.87 22.73
CA SER A 552 27.66 54.18 22.40
C SER A 552 26.69 54.69 23.48
N ALA A 553 26.44 56.01 23.50
CA ALA A 553 25.55 56.67 24.47
C ALA A 553 24.07 56.23 24.35
N THR A 554 23.59 55.97 23.14
CA THR A 554 22.26 55.37 22.89
C THR A 554 22.20 53.91 23.33
N GLY A 555 23.25 53.13 23.06
CA GLY A 555 23.36 51.76 23.56
C GLY A 555 23.43 51.66 25.09
N TYR A 556 23.99 52.67 25.76
CA TYR A 556 24.01 52.75 27.23
C TYR A 556 22.61 52.99 27.81
N ALA A 557 21.82 53.90 27.22
CA ALA A 557 20.45 54.18 27.68
C ALA A 557 19.49 53.00 27.47
N ASP A 558 19.59 52.29 26.34
CA ASP A 558 18.78 51.11 26.06
C ASP A 558 19.20 49.90 26.92
N ALA A 559 20.50 49.74 27.21
CA ALA A 559 20.99 48.73 28.14
C ALA A 559 20.50 49.00 29.57
N VAL A 560 20.58 50.25 30.05
CA VAL A 560 20.09 50.64 31.38
C VAL A 560 18.57 50.48 31.52
N LYS A 561 17.81 50.82 30.47
CA LYS A 561 16.35 50.60 30.43
C LYS A 561 16.00 49.10 30.43
N GLY A 562 16.69 48.31 29.62
CA GLY A 562 16.54 46.85 29.59
C GLY A 562 16.94 46.17 30.92
N GLU A 563 17.95 46.69 31.61
CA GLU A 563 18.36 46.23 32.93
C GLU A 563 17.33 46.60 34.01
N MET A 564 16.78 47.82 33.99
CA MET A 564 15.70 48.24 34.90
C MET A 564 14.41 47.44 34.71
N ASP A 565 13.97 47.20 33.47
CA ASP A 565 12.76 46.41 33.19
C ASP A 565 12.91 44.94 33.62
N LYS A 566 14.13 44.39 33.48
CA LYS A 566 14.44 43.03 33.97
C LYS A 566 14.55 42.97 35.49
N LYS A 567 15.17 43.96 36.15
CA LYS A 567 15.21 44.09 37.63
C LYS A 567 13.80 44.23 38.22
N LEU A 568 12.91 44.99 37.57
CA LEU A 568 11.51 45.12 37.97
C LEU A 568 10.75 43.77 37.88
N LYS A 569 10.96 43.01 36.80
CA LYS A 569 10.41 41.65 36.67
C LYS A 569 10.96 40.69 37.71
N LEU A 570 12.24 40.82 38.07
CA LEU A 570 12.89 40.02 39.12
C LEU A 570 12.22 40.24 40.49
N THR A 571 11.96 41.51 40.84
CA THR A 571 11.24 41.88 42.06
C THR A 571 9.79 41.37 42.06
N GLN A 572 9.09 41.45 40.92
CA GLN A 572 7.73 40.92 40.78
C GLN A 572 7.67 39.39 40.89
N LEU A 573 8.65 38.68 40.35
CA LEU A 573 8.73 37.23 40.43
C LEU A 573 9.04 36.76 41.87
N ASN A 574 9.94 37.44 42.57
CA ASN A 574 10.19 37.21 44.00
C ASN A 574 8.94 37.43 44.84
N ALA A 575 8.22 38.53 44.64
CA ALA A 575 6.98 38.81 45.36
C ALA A 575 5.88 37.75 45.09
N LYS A 576 5.86 37.14 43.89
CA LYS A 576 4.97 36.02 43.57
C LYS A 576 5.39 34.73 44.29
N ILE A 577 6.68 34.42 44.30
CA ILE A 577 7.23 33.26 45.04
C ILE A 577 6.89 33.36 46.53
N ASP A 578 7.01 34.55 47.13
CA ASP A 578 6.70 34.76 48.54
C ASP A 578 5.21 34.57 48.87
N LYS A 579 4.32 35.02 47.98
CA LYS A 579 2.87 34.78 48.12
C LYS A 579 2.51 33.30 48.01
N LEU A 580 3.17 32.57 47.10
CA LEU A 580 2.95 31.13 46.95
C LEU A 580 3.44 30.36 48.18
N ARG A 581 4.57 30.74 48.78
CA ARG A 581 5.04 30.16 50.04
C ARG A 581 4.07 30.37 51.19
N GLN A 582 3.49 31.57 51.32
CA GLN A 582 2.46 31.84 52.34
C GLN A 582 1.21 30.98 52.13
N ALA A 583 0.81 30.74 50.87
CA ALA A 583 -0.32 29.86 50.55
C ALA A 583 0.00 28.38 50.85
N ILE A 584 1.23 27.93 50.59
CA ILE A 584 1.71 26.58 50.94
C ILE A 584 1.67 26.38 52.46
N GLU A 585 2.20 27.34 53.24
CA GLU A 585 2.19 27.27 54.71
C GLU A 585 0.77 27.20 55.27
N TYR A 586 -0.16 27.99 54.72
CA TYR A 586 -1.58 27.94 55.09
C TYR A 586 -2.21 26.57 54.79
N LEU A 587 -1.97 26.02 53.60
CA LEU A 587 -2.51 24.70 53.22
C LEU A 587 -1.92 23.55 54.06
N GLN A 588 -0.65 23.65 54.45
CA GLN A 588 -0.02 22.68 55.35
C GLN A 588 -0.58 22.75 56.77
N GLN A 589 -0.93 23.95 57.25
CA GLN A 589 -1.61 24.14 58.53
C GLN A 589 -3.03 23.56 58.51
N GLU A 590 -3.81 23.83 57.47
CA GLU A 590 -5.16 23.26 57.33
C GLU A 590 -5.12 21.73 57.14
N SER A 591 -4.17 21.21 56.33
CA SER A 591 -3.93 19.77 56.21
C SER A 591 -3.65 19.11 57.56
N SER A 592 -2.83 19.73 58.41
CA SER A 592 -2.50 19.19 59.73
C SER A 592 -3.71 19.19 60.66
N LYS A 593 -4.49 20.27 60.65
CA LYS A 593 -5.74 20.42 61.41
C LYS A 593 -6.81 19.39 60.98
N TYR A 594 -6.94 19.10 59.69
CA TYR A 594 -7.85 18.06 59.20
C TYR A 594 -7.35 16.65 59.51
N THR A 595 -6.03 16.44 59.50
CA THR A 595 -5.42 15.16 59.93
C THR A 595 -5.66 14.90 61.42
N GLU A 596 -5.57 15.93 62.27
CA GLU A 596 -5.93 15.83 63.70
C GLU A 596 -7.43 15.61 63.93
N LYS A 597 -8.30 16.10 63.04
CA LYS A 597 -9.75 15.88 63.09
C LYS A 597 -10.17 14.49 62.58
N ALA A 598 -9.34 13.88 61.73
CA ALA A 598 -9.55 12.56 61.15
C ALA A 598 -9.14 11.42 62.11
N ASN A 599 -8.05 11.63 62.87
CA ASN A 599 -7.60 10.76 63.95
C ASN A 599 -8.49 10.89 65.19
#